data_AF-A0A1X9YKD1-F1
#
_entry.id   AF-A0A1X9YKD1-F1
#
_cell.length_a   1.000
_cell.length_b   1.000
_cell.length_c   1.000
_cell.angle_alpha   90.00
_cell.angle_beta   90.00
_cell.angle_gamma   90.00
#
_symmetry.space_group_name_H-M   'P 1'
#
loop_
_entity.id
_entity.type
_entity.pdbx_description
1 polymer ?
#
loop_
_entity_poly.entity_id
_entity_poly.type
_entity_poly.pdbx_seq_one_letter_code
_entity_poly.pdbx_strand_id
1 'polypeptide(L)'
;MPIPPPSIGLTKAHATLIEAAAFLGGGLHGAMPASPRPITGQLRAKVIGNGLRELDRFLNVMIDEVARLIAPVAIDPARFAGQRNTANKLRLIRALMGLPSPDHGRLRAIGRSRDCLFHCIGIVRRGDRRHDRQMTAGWPPSNASEFAPGLTVAIGEPLDILPIDLARVCRFYDRVAHDLAVATTRHLYRH
;
A
#
# COMPACT_ATOMS: atom_id res chain seq x y z
N MET A 1 4.97 17.62 25.33
CA MET A 1 5.55 16.86 24.20
C MET A 1 4.56 15.79 23.77
N PRO A 2 4.29 15.62 22.46
CA PRO A 2 3.48 14.51 21.99
C PRO A 2 4.20 13.18 22.27
N ILE A 3 3.48 12.22 22.84
CA ILE A 3 4.00 10.89 23.14
C ILE A 3 4.16 10.13 21.80
N PRO A 4 5.33 9.54 21.50
CA PRO A 4 5.48 8.73 20.32
C PRO A 4 4.54 7.53 20.38
N PRO A 5 3.90 7.13 19.26
CA PRO A 5 3.01 5.97 19.28
C PRO A 5 3.78 4.71 19.71
N PRO A 6 3.12 3.77 20.40
CA PRO A 6 3.77 2.54 20.88
C PRO A 6 4.44 1.80 19.72
N SER A 7 5.66 1.32 19.95
CA SER A 7 6.39 0.50 19.00
C SER A 7 5.91 -0.95 19.10
N ILE A 8 5.71 -1.59 17.94
CA ILE A 8 5.46 -3.03 17.85
C ILE A 8 6.70 -3.81 17.42
N GLY A 9 7.80 -3.11 17.08
CA GLY A 9 9.02 -3.68 16.52
C GLY A 9 8.92 -3.98 15.02
N LEU A 10 10.04 -3.78 14.30
CA LEU A 10 10.12 -3.95 12.83
C LEU A 10 9.74 -5.36 12.38
N THR A 11 10.21 -6.40 13.08
CA THR A 11 9.91 -7.80 12.74
C THR A 11 8.41 -8.09 12.79
N LYS A 12 7.71 -7.62 13.82
CA LYS A 12 6.27 -7.82 13.96
C LYS A 12 5.49 -6.99 12.94
N ALA A 13 5.90 -5.75 12.68
CA ALA A 13 5.29 -4.90 11.66
C ALA A 13 5.41 -5.53 10.25
N HIS A 14 6.59 -6.06 9.93
CA HIS A 14 6.85 -6.80 8.70
C HIS A 14 5.96 -8.05 8.60
N ALA A 15 5.99 -8.95 9.60
CA ALA A 15 5.19 -10.16 9.61
C ALA A 15 3.68 -9.87 9.44
N THR A 16 3.15 -8.88 10.18
CA THR A 16 1.75 -8.45 10.07
C THR A 16 1.39 -8.01 8.65
N LEU A 17 2.27 -7.25 7.99
CA LEU A 17 2.03 -6.82 6.60
C LEU A 17 2.05 -8.01 5.63
N ILE A 18 2.99 -8.94 5.78
CA ILE A 18 3.09 -10.13 4.92
C ILE A 18 1.85 -11.02 5.08
N GLU A 19 1.44 -11.30 6.31
CA GLU A 19 0.23 -12.09 6.60
C GLU A 19 -1.02 -11.42 6.02
N ALA A 20 -1.16 -10.10 6.18
CA ALA A 20 -2.28 -9.36 5.61
C ALA A 20 -2.27 -9.38 4.07
N ALA A 21 -1.10 -9.24 3.44
CA ALA A 21 -0.95 -9.32 1.99
C ALA A 21 -1.28 -10.71 1.47
N ALA A 22 -0.84 -11.78 2.14
CA ALA A 22 -1.17 -13.16 1.80
C ALA A 22 -2.68 -13.42 1.92
N PHE A 23 -3.30 -12.98 3.02
CA PHE A 23 -4.74 -13.11 3.24
C PHE A 23 -5.58 -12.40 2.17
N LEU A 24 -5.24 -11.14 1.86
CA LEU A 24 -5.96 -10.38 0.84
C LEU A 24 -5.72 -10.94 -0.57
N GLY A 25 -4.48 -11.31 -0.90
CA GLY A 25 -4.09 -11.87 -2.19
C GLY A 25 -4.69 -13.26 -2.45
N GLY A 26 -4.94 -14.03 -1.39
CA GLY A 26 -5.68 -15.30 -1.44
C GLY A 26 -7.19 -15.13 -1.65
N GLY A 27 -7.69 -13.91 -1.83
CA GLY A 27 -9.10 -13.64 -2.11
C GLY A 27 -9.99 -13.55 -0.87
N LEU A 28 -9.42 -13.19 0.29
CA LEU A 28 -10.14 -13.07 1.58
C LEU A 28 -10.71 -14.39 2.10
N HIS A 29 -10.21 -15.53 1.59
CA HIS A 29 -10.51 -16.83 2.14
C HIS A 29 -9.70 -17.01 3.43
N GLY A 30 -10.33 -16.81 4.58
CA GLY A 30 -9.78 -17.24 5.87
C GLY A 30 -9.97 -18.73 6.08
N ALA A 31 -9.47 -19.26 7.19
CA ALA A 31 -9.73 -20.62 7.68
C ALA A 31 -11.22 -20.88 8.07
N MET A 32 -12.12 -19.96 7.73
CA MET A 32 -13.56 -20.07 7.95
C MET A 32 -14.21 -20.66 6.70
N PRO A 33 -15.22 -21.54 6.84
CA PRO A 33 -15.93 -22.08 5.70
C PRO A 33 -16.45 -20.93 4.83
N ALA A 34 -16.24 -21.07 3.52
CA ALA A 34 -16.67 -20.08 2.53
C ALA A 34 -18.13 -19.71 2.80
N SER A 35 -18.37 -18.44 3.10
CA SER A 35 -19.73 -17.95 3.31
C SER A 35 -20.53 -18.24 2.03
N PRO A 36 -21.73 -18.84 2.11
CA PRO A 36 -22.43 -19.42 0.95
C PRO A 36 -22.87 -18.38 -0.10
N ARG A 37 -22.61 -17.09 0.11
CA ARG A 37 -22.91 -16.01 -0.83
C ARG A 37 -21.63 -15.22 -1.15
N PRO A 38 -21.16 -15.22 -2.41
CA PRO A 38 -20.03 -14.39 -2.81
C PRO A 38 -20.38 -12.91 -2.66
N ILE A 39 -19.45 -12.11 -2.14
CA ILE A 39 -19.58 -10.65 -2.13
C ILE A 39 -19.38 -10.17 -3.58
N THR A 40 -20.42 -9.60 -4.17
CA THR A 40 -20.46 -9.13 -5.56
C THR A 40 -20.67 -7.62 -5.64
N GLY A 41 -20.43 -7.05 -6.84
CA GLY A 41 -20.72 -5.66 -7.16
C GLY A 41 -20.15 -4.63 -6.17
N GLN A 42 -21.00 -3.69 -5.75
CA GLN A 42 -20.63 -2.55 -4.91
C GLN A 42 -20.02 -2.94 -3.55
N LEU A 43 -20.53 -4.00 -2.93
CA LEU A 43 -20.01 -4.49 -1.64
C LEU A 43 -18.60 -5.06 -1.82
N ARG A 44 -18.32 -5.71 -2.95
CA ARG A 44 -17.00 -6.24 -3.27
C ARG A 44 -15.98 -5.12 -3.43
N ALA A 45 -16.34 -4.07 -4.17
CA ALA A 45 -15.49 -2.89 -4.34
C ALA A 45 -15.11 -2.28 -2.97
N LYS A 46 -16.08 -2.11 -2.08
CA LYS A 46 -15.83 -1.55 -0.75
C LYS A 46 -14.94 -2.44 0.12
N VAL A 47 -15.16 -3.75 0.09
CA VAL A 47 -14.33 -4.72 0.83
C VAL A 47 -12.89 -4.71 0.33
N ILE A 48 -12.67 -4.71 -0.98
CA ILE A 48 -11.32 -4.64 -1.56
C ILE A 48 -10.68 -3.29 -1.22
N GLY A 49 -11.42 -2.18 -1.35
CA GLY A 49 -10.97 -0.85 -0.94
C GLY A 49 -10.54 -0.81 0.53
N ASN A 50 -11.27 -1.50 1.42
CA ASN A 50 -10.89 -1.62 2.82
C ASN A 50 -9.62 -2.47 3.03
N GLY A 51 -9.51 -3.61 2.34
CA GLY A 51 -8.30 -4.44 2.37
C GLY A 51 -7.05 -3.67 1.94
N LEU A 52 -7.14 -2.91 0.84
CA LEU A 52 -6.04 -2.05 0.39
C LEU A 52 -5.71 -0.91 1.37
N ARG A 53 -6.73 -0.36 2.06
CA ARG A 53 -6.52 0.62 3.12
C ARG A 53 -5.71 0.05 4.27
N GLU A 54 -5.98 -1.20 4.61
CA GLU A 54 -5.33 -1.87 5.73
C GLU A 54 -3.89 -2.25 5.39
N LEU A 55 -3.62 -2.70 4.16
CA LEU A 55 -2.24 -2.89 3.69
C LEU A 55 -1.44 -1.58 3.74
N ASP A 56 -2.04 -0.47 3.28
CA ASP A 56 -1.40 0.86 3.35
C ASP A 56 -1.11 1.27 4.80
N ARG A 57 -2.01 0.95 5.74
CA ARG A 57 -1.82 1.21 7.17
C ARG A 57 -0.69 0.36 7.75
N PHE A 58 -0.64 -0.93 7.44
CA PHE A 58 0.42 -1.82 7.93
C PHE A 58 1.80 -1.42 7.38
N LEU A 59 1.88 -1.06 6.10
CA LEU A 59 3.12 -0.51 5.52
C LEU A 59 3.52 0.80 6.20
N ASN A 60 2.55 1.67 6.51
CA ASN A 60 2.82 2.92 7.23
C ASN A 60 3.40 2.67 8.63
N VAL A 61 2.85 1.70 9.38
CA VAL A 61 3.40 1.27 10.68
C VAL A 61 4.82 0.72 10.53
N MET A 62 5.08 -0.11 9.52
CA MET A 62 6.43 -0.62 9.26
C MET A 62 7.43 0.51 8.98
N ILE A 63 7.02 1.51 8.20
CA ILE A 63 7.83 2.71 7.92
C ILE A 63 8.11 3.50 9.21
N ASP A 64 7.14 3.62 10.11
CA ASP A 64 7.35 4.27 11.42
C ASP A 64 8.36 3.50 12.28
N GLU A 65 8.34 2.16 12.27
CA GLU A 65 9.36 1.36 12.96
C GLU A 65 10.76 1.53 12.36
N VAL A 66 10.87 1.61 11.03
CA VAL A 66 12.17 1.90 10.38
C VAL A 66 12.67 3.29 10.77
N ALA A 67 11.79 4.30 10.75
CA ALA A 67 12.14 5.67 11.10
C ALA A 67 12.74 5.78 12.52
N ARG A 68 12.17 5.04 13.47
CA ARG A 68 12.69 4.95 14.85
C ARG A 68 14.11 4.39 14.92
N LEU A 69 14.45 3.44 14.05
CA LEU A 69 15.76 2.79 14.06
C LEU A 69 16.84 3.64 13.41
N ILE A 70 16.53 4.33 12.30
CA ILE A 70 17.56 4.97 11.45
C ILE A 70 17.66 6.49 11.62
N ALA A 71 16.62 7.14 12.15
CA ALA A 71 16.53 8.60 12.17
C ALA A 71 15.92 9.17 13.48
N PRO A 72 16.35 8.71 14.67
CA PRO A 72 15.73 9.11 15.93
C PRO A 72 15.88 10.63 16.23
N VAL A 73 16.88 11.28 15.64
CA VAL A 73 17.16 12.72 15.84
C VAL A 73 16.72 13.59 14.64
N ALA A 74 16.68 13.01 13.44
CA ALA A 74 16.39 13.75 12.20
C ALA A 74 14.89 13.89 11.91
N ILE A 75 14.04 13.10 12.57
CA ILE A 75 12.59 13.08 12.37
C ILE A 75 11.88 13.33 13.70
N ASP A 76 10.99 14.32 13.74
CA ASP A 76 9.99 14.43 14.82
C ASP A 76 9.06 13.22 14.77
N PRO A 77 9.12 12.30 15.77
CA PRO A 77 8.40 11.03 15.71
C PRO A 77 6.88 11.21 15.69
N ALA A 78 6.36 12.23 16.38
CA ALA A 78 4.92 12.45 16.47
C ALA A 78 4.38 13.04 15.18
N ARG A 79 5.07 14.04 14.62
CA ARG A 79 4.70 14.63 13.33
C ARG A 79 4.83 13.61 12.20
N PHE A 80 5.84 12.75 12.25
CA PHE A 80 6.04 11.71 11.25
C PHE A 80 4.94 10.64 11.33
N ALA A 81 4.69 10.07 12.52
CA ALA A 81 3.62 9.09 12.72
C ALA A 81 2.24 9.60 12.26
N GLY A 82 1.94 10.88 12.47
CA GLY A 82 0.68 11.51 12.04
C GLY A 82 0.49 11.59 10.52
N GLN A 83 1.56 11.41 9.71
CA GLN A 83 1.45 11.42 8.26
C GLN A 83 0.74 10.15 7.76
N ARG A 84 -0.32 10.34 6.97
CA ARG A 84 -1.10 9.25 6.35
C ARG A 84 -0.71 8.96 4.90
N ASN A 85 0.30 9.64 4.36
CA ASN A 85 0.74 9.46 2.98
C ASN A 85 1.92 8.50 2.92
N THR A 86 1.64 7.20 2.91
CA THR A 86 2.63 6.11 2.90
C THR A 86 3.67 6.27 1.80
N ALA A 87 3.26 6.65 0.58
CA ALA A 87 4.17 6.87 -0.54
C ALA A 87 5.21 7.98 -0.26
N ASN A 88 4.79 9.07 0.37
CA ASN A 88 5.69 10.16 0.76
C ASN A 88 6.60 9.76 1.93
N LYS A 89 6.07 9.07 2.94
CA LYS A 89 6.87 8.59 4.08
C LYS A 89 7.95 7.61 3.62
N LEU A 90 7.60 6.63 2.79
CA LEU A 90 8.56 5.68 2.24
C LEU A 90 9.66 6.40 1.43
N ARG A 91 9.27 7.38 0.61
CA ARG A 91 10.24 8.19 -0.14
C ARG A 91 11.17 8.98 0.78
N LEU A 92 10.67 9.55 1.88
CA LEU A 92 11.51 10.24 2.87
C LEU A 92 12.50 9.28 3.53
N ILE A 93 12.02 8.14 4.03
CA ILE A 93 12.88 7.13 4.68
C ILE A 93 13.95 6.60 3.73
N ARG A 94 13.58 6.25 2.50
CA ARG A 94 14.54 5.83 1.49
C ARG A 94 15.58 6.92 1.20
N ALA A 95 15.16 8.19 1.11
CA ALA A 95 16.10 9.30 0.91
C ALA A 95 17.09 9.44 2.06
N LEU A 96 16.64 9.30 3.32
CA LEU A 96 17.52 9.32 4.50
C LEU A 96 18.53 8.18 4.51
N MET A 97 18.17 7.04 3.92
CA MET A 97 19.08 5.89 3.75
C MET A 97 19.96 5.99 2.49
N GLY A 98 19.84 7.07 1.70
CA GLY A 98 20.55 7.23 0.43
C GLY A 98 20.04 6.29 -0.69
N LEU A 99 18.78 5.87 -0.64
CA LEU A 99 18.18 4.91 -1.56
C LEU A 99 17.19 5.56 -2.54
N PRO A 100 17.09 5.05 -3.78
CA PRO A 100 16.05 5.46 -4.72
C PRO A 100 14.66 5.02 -4.25
N SER A 101 13.60 5.69 -4.74
CA SER A 101 12.20 5.34 -4.42
C SER A 101 11.37 5.06 -5.68
N PRO A 102 11.63 3.94 -6.38
CA PRO A 102 10.95 3.61 -7.63
C PRO A 102 9.44 3.35 -7.43
N ASP A 103 9.06 2.93 -6.23
CA ASP A 103 7.69 2.50 -5.90
C ASP A 103 6.72 3.65 -5.65
N HIS A 104 7.22 4.89 -5.62
CA HIS A 104 6.43 6.07 -5.24
C HIS A 104 5.21 6.25 -6.14
N GLY A 105 5.40 6.17 -7.47
CA GLY A 105 4.31 6.33 -8.44
C GLY A 105 3.22 5.26 -8.28
N ARG A 106 3.63 4.01 -8.11
CA ARG A 106 2.71 2.87 -7.94
C ARG A 106 1.95 2.94 -6.62
N LEU A 107 2.59 3.29 -5.50
CA LEU A 107 1.90 3.51 -4.22
C LEU A 107 0.87 4.65 -4.31
N ARG A 108 1.20 5.74 -5.01
CA ARG A 108 0.24 6.84 -5.24
C ARG A 108 -0.96 6.36 -6.07
N ALA A 109 -0.73 5.55 -7.09
CA ALA A 109 -1.78 4.98 -7.94
C ALA A 109 -2.67 3.99 -7.16
N ILE A 110 -2.09 3.13 -6.32
CA ILE A 110 -2.83 2.25 -5.39
C ILE A 110 -3.68 3.08 -4.43
N GLY A 111 -3.12 4.16 -3.85
CA GLY A 111 -3.89 5.04 -2.96
C GLY A 111 -5.13 5.65 -3.63
N ARG A 112 -5.01 6.10 -4.89
CA ARG A 112 -6.17 6.59 -5.67
C ARG A 112 -7.17 5.47 -5.97
N SER A 113 -6.66 4.30 -6.38
CA SER A 113 -7.48 3.12 -6.67
C SER A 113 -8.30 2.68 -5.46
N ARG A 114 -7.65 2.62 -4.29
CA ARG A 114 -8.29 2.35 -3.00
C ARG A 114 -9.40 3.37 -2.70
N ASP A 115 -9.10 4.66 -2.80
CA ASP A 115 -10.05 5.71 -2.48
C ASP A 115 -11.26 5.67 -3.46
N CYS A 116 -11.03 5.32 -4.73
CA CYS A 116 -12.09 5.07 -5.71
C CYS A 116 -12.97 3.87 -5.30
N LEU A 117 -12.36 2.72 -4.98
CA LEU A 117 -13.07 1.52 -4.54
C LEU A 117 -13.88 1.76 -3.26
N PHE A 118 -13.31 2.47 -2.29
CA PHE A 118 -13.92 2.66 -0.97
C PHE A 118 -14.95 3.79 -0.93
N HIS A 119 -14.63 4.97 -1.46
CA HIS A 119 -15.49 6.16 -1.38
C HIS A 119 -16.41 6.34 -2.59
N CYS A 120 -15.98 5.88 -3.77
CA CYS A 120 -16.73 6.04 -5.01
C CYS A 120 -17.37 4.73 -5.49
N ILE A 121 -17.30 3.68 -4.66
CA ILE A 121 -17.90 2.37 -4.93
C ILE A 121 -17.38 1.79 -6.26
N GLY A 122 -16.10 2.03 -6.54
CA GLY A 122 -15.44 1.56 -7.76
C GLY A 122 -15.72 2.38 -9.01
N ILE A 123 -16.44 3.51 -8.95
CA ILE A 123 -16.59 4.41 -10.11
C ILE A 123 -15.50 5.47 -10.09
N VAL A 124 -14.78 5.65 -11.20
CA VAL A 124 -13.71 6.64 -11.31
C VAL A 124 -14.31 8.05 -11.40
N ARG A 125 -14.10 8.85 -10.35
CA ARG A 125 -14.62 10.23 -10.27
C ARG A 125 -13.58 11.33 -10.44
N ARG A 126 -12.29 10.97 -10.43
CA ARG A 126 -11.16 11.91 -10.50
C ARG A 126 -10.00 11.28 -11.26
N GLY A 127 -9.35 12.06 -12.10
CA GLY A 127 -8.11 11.66 -12.75
C GLY A 127 -6.88 11.74 -11.84
N ASP A 128 -5.71 11.42 -12.39
CA ASP A 128 -4.44 11.41 -11.65
C ASP A 128 -4.05 12.80 -11.12
N ARG A 129 -4.30 13.83 -11.92
CA ARG A 129 -4.13 15.25 -11.56
C ARG A 129 -5.44 16.02 -11.72
N ARG A 130 -5.42 17.27 -11.24
CA ARG A 130 -6.51 18.22 -11.49
C ARG A 130 -6.67 18.37 -13.01
N HIS A 131 -7.89 18.21 -13.51
CA HIS A 131 -8.27 18.26 -14.93
C HIS A 131 -7.89 17.04 -15.79
N ASP A 132 -7.18 16.04 -15.26
CA ASP A 132 -6.96 14.79 -15.99
C ASP A 132 -8.29 14.05 -16.17
N ARG A 133 -8.51 13.47 -17.36
CA ARG A 133 -9.73 12.70 -17.69
C ARG A 133 -9.60 11.20 -17.41
N GLN A 134 -8.44 10.77 -16.92
CA GLN A 134 -8.10 9.38 -16.68
C GLN A 134 -7.38 9.23 -15.34
N MET A 135 -7.61 8.09 -14.70
CA MET A 135 -6.94 7.64 -13.49
C MET A 135 -6.09 6.42 -13.82
N THR A 136 -4.83 6.42 -13.36
CA THR A 136 -3.96 5.25 -13.41
C THR A 136 -4.18 4.39 -12.18
N ALA A 137 -4.55 3.13 -12.40
CA ALA A 137 -4.69 2.11 -11.37
C ALA A 137 -3.33 1.68 -10.81
N GLY A 138 -3.34 1.15 -9.58
CA GLY A 138 -2.14 0.68 -8.89
C GLY A 138 -1.52 -0.63 -9.40
N TRP A 139 -2.13 -1.21 -10.43
CA TRP A 139 -1.75 -2.49 -11.03
C TRP A 139 -1.76 -2.36 -12.55
N PRO A 140 -0.88 -3.10 -13.24
CA PRO A 140 -0.87 -3.13 -14.70
C PRO A 140 -2.08 -3.91 -15.24
N PRO A 141 -2.40 -3.77 -16.55
CA PRO A 141 -3.35 -4.63 -17.23
C PRO A 141 -3.06 -6.12 -16.99
N SER A 142 -4.09 -6.96 -16.91
CA SER A 142 -3.93 -8.37 -16.50
C SER A 142 -3.06 -9.19 -17.45
N ASN A 143 -3.03 -8.83 -18.74
CA ASN A 143 -2.17 -9.43 -19.77
C ASN A 143 -0.75 -8.84 -19.84
N ALA A 144 -0.44 -7.80 -19.06
CA ALA A 144 0.86 -7.14 -19.07
C ALA A 144 1.81 -7.68 -17.98
N SER A 145 3.10 -7.39 -18.15
CA SER A 145 4.15 -7.62 -17.14
C SER A 145 3.83 -6.89 -15.83
N GLU A 146 4.26 -7.45 -14.69
CA GLU A 146 4.10 -6.84 -13.36
C GLU A 146 4.77 -5.46 -13.23
N PHE A 147 5.76 -5.17 -14.08
CA PHE A 147 6.48 -3.90 -14.14
C PHE A 147 5.91 -2.92 -15.18
N ALA A 148 4.87 -3.30 -15.90
CA ALA A 148 4.24 -2.40 -16.86
C ALA A 148 3.55 -1.21 -16.15
N PRO A 149 3.30 -0.11 -16.86
CA PRO A 149 2.50 1.00 -16.35
C PRO A 149 1.13 0.52 -15.85
N GLY A 150 0.57 1.27 -14.89
CA GLY A 150 -0.75 0.97 -14.36
C GLY A 150 -1.85 1.07 -15.42
N LEU A 151 -2.90 0.27 -15.26
CA LEU A 151 -4.10 0.33 -16.10
C LEU A 151 -4.73 1.73 -16.04
N THR A 152 -4.94 2.37 -17.19
CA THR A 152 -5.61 3.67 -17.27
C THR A 152 -7.12 3.50 -17.41
N VAL A 153 -7.89 4.15 -16.55
CA VAL A 153 -9.36 4.09 -16.51
C VAL A 153 -9.93 5.50 -16.65
N ALA A 154 -10.89 5.70 -17.56
CA ALA A 154 -11.51 7.00 -17.79
C ALA A 154 -12.45 7.39 -16.64
N ILE A 155 -12.66 8.69 -16.44
CA ILE A 155 -13.69 9.18 -15.51
C ILE A 155 -15.07 8.70 -15.98
N GLY A 156 -15.87 8.21 -15.05
CA GLY A 156 -17.21 7.64 -15.28
C GLY A 156 -17.20 6.12 -15.40
N GLU A 157 -16.05 5.52 -15.72
CA GLU A 157 -15.92 4.08 -15.90
C GLU A 157 -15.76 3.33 -14.56
N PRO A 158 -16.16 2.06 -14.50
CA PRO A 158 -15.86 1.19 -13.37
C PRO A 158 -14.38 0.86 -13.32
N LEU A 159 -13.84 0.87 -12.11
CA LEU A 159 -12.51 0.35 -11.77
C LEU A 159 -12.67 -1.11 -11.34
N ASP A 160 -12.49 -2.00 -12.30
CA ASP A 160 -12.45 -3.43 -12.03
C ASP A 160 -11.06 -3.87 -11.55
N ILE A 161 -11.07 -4.76 -10.56
CA ILE A 161 -9.88 -5.42 -10.03
C ILE A 161 -10.13 -6.92 -10.03
N LEU A 162 -9.44 -7.63 -10.92
CA LEU A 162 -9.52 -9.08 -11.00
C LEU A 162 -8.74 -9.72 -9.84
N PRO A 163 -9.03 -10.99 -9.50
CA PRO A 163 -8.25 -11.71 -8.48
C PRO A 163 -6.74 -11.70 -8.76
N ILE A 164 -6.34 -11.82 -10.03
CA ILE A 164 -4.92 -11.75 -10.43
C ILE A 164 -4.31 -10.36 -10.17
N ASP A 165 -5.08 -9.29 -10.36
CA ASP A 165 -4.63 -7.92 -10.12
C ASP A 165 -4.47 -7.67 -8.63
N LEU A 166 -5.42 -8.14 -7.82
CA LEU A 166 -5.34 -8.06 -6.35
C LEU A 166 -4.12 -8.82 -5.82
N ALA A 167 -3.87 -10.03 -6.33
CA ALA A 167 -2.68 -10.81 -5.98
C ALA A 167 -1.38 -10.08 -6.36
N ARG A 168 -1.33 -9.40 -7.52
CA ARG A 168 -0.19 -8.55 -7.94
C ARG A 168 0.01 -7.35 -7.02
N VAL A 169 -1.07 -6.70 -6.56
CA VAL A 169 -0.97 -5.62 -5.57
C VAL A 169 -0.41 -6.16 -4.25
N CYS A 170 -0.86 -7.32 -3.79
CA CYS A 170 -0.38 -7.93 -2.55
C CYS A 170 1.11 -8.31 -2.64
N ARG A 171 1.55 -8.93 -3.73
CA ARG A 171 2.98 -9.19 -3.99
C ARG A 171 3.81 -7.91 -4.05
N PHE A 172 3.25 -6.84 -4.59
CA PHE A 172 3.91 -5.53 -4.58
C PHE A 172 4.14 -5.01 -3.15
N TYR A 173 3.16 -5.13 -2.25
CA TYR A 173 3.32 -4.76 -0.84
C TYR A 173 4.35 -5.63 -0.13
N ASP A 174 4.31 -6.95 -0.35
CA ASP A 174 5.30 -7.91 0.16
C ASP A 174 6.73 -7.53 -0.26
N ARG A 175 6.96 -7.34 -1.56
CA ARG A 175 8.27 -6.89 -2.07
C ARG A 175 8.72 -5.58 -1.44
N VAL A 176 7.85 -4.57 -1.37
CA VAL A 176 8.19 -3.26 -0.77
C VAL A 176 8.58 -3.42 0.70
N ALA A 177 7.88 -4.28 1.44
CA ALA A 177 8.16 -4.59 2.84
C ALA A 177 9.53 -5.29 2.97
N HIS A 178 9.76 -6.33 2.18
CA HIS A 178 11.02 -7.08 2.16
C HIS A 178 12.21 -6.17 1.83
N ASP A 179 12.11 -5.39 0.74
CA ASP A 179 13.15 -4.46 0.30
C ASP A 179 13.49 -3.45 1.41
N LEU A 180 12.46 -2.93 2.10
CA LEU A 180 12.62 -1.98 3.19
C LEU A 180 13.29 -2.62 4.42
N ALA A 181 12.90 -3.84 4.79
CA ALA A 181 13.53 -4.58 5.89
C ALA A 181 15.01 -4.85 5.62
N VAL A 182 15.34 -5.40 4.44
CA VAL A 182 16.73 -5.68 4.03
C VAL A 182 17.56 -4.40 3.99
N ALA A 183 17.01 -3.33 3.43
CA ALA A 183 17.68 -2.03 3.41
C ALA A 183 17.97 -1.51 4.82
N THR A 184 17.01 -1.65 5.75
CA THR A 184 17.16 -1.20 7.13
C THR A 184 18.27 -1.96 7.83
N THR A 185 18.28 -3.30 7.72
CA THR A 185 19.36 -4.14 8.24
C THR A 185 20.72 -3.72 7.69
N ARG A 186 20.84 -3.53 6.36
CA ARG A 186 22.09 -3.09 5.73
C ARG A 186 22.55 -1.70 6.20
N HIS A 187 21.61 -0.78 6.45
CA HIS A 187 21.93 0.55 6.93
C HIS A 187 22.47 0.53 8.36
N LEU A 188 21.87 -0.29 9.25
CA LEU A 188 22.31 -0.43 10.64
C LEU A 188 23.70 -1.06 10.80
N TYR A 189 24.14 -1.92 9.86
CA TYR A 189 25.47 -2.55 9.91
C TYR A 189 26.57 -1.79 9.16
N ARG A 190 26.27 -0.63 8.56
CA ARG A 190 27.27 0.23 7.87
C ARG A 190 27.84 1.32 8.78
N HIS A 191 27.36 1.40 10.01
CA HIS A 191 27.79 2.33 11.06
C HIS A 191 28.15 1.52 12.31
#